data_AF-A0A6V7XVB6-F1
#
_entry.id   AF-A0A6V7XVB6-F1
#
_cell.length_a   1.000
_cell.length_b   1.000
_cell.length_c   1.000
_cell.angle_alpha   90.00
_cell.angle_beta   90.00
_cell.angle_gamma   90.00
#
_symmetry.space_group_name_H-M   'P 1'
#
loop_
_entity.id
_entity.type
_entity.pdbx_description
1 polymer ?
#
loop_
_entity_poly.entity_id
_entity_poly.type
_entity_poly.pdbx_seq_one_letter_code
_entity_poly.pdbx_strand_id
1 'polypeptide(L)'
;MDDKGLIDLAHLESLFDSQTSIIVNNPSNPTGVVFPKEHLEQILEVAQKYKVPIIADEIYGDLVYGEGARFHPMPTLSPHVPIITCEGIGKRYLVPGWRLGWLIVHDRCGGILSEIKKGIVALSQNIVADITQGKLIKTFRGHQSCFLL
;
A
#
# COMPACT_ATOMS: atom_id res chain seq x y z
N MET A 1 -6.04 17.85 -4.35
CA MET A 1 -7.14 16.95 -4.75
C MET A 1 -8.12 17.77 -5.54
N ASP A 2 -8.76 17.18 -6.54
CA ASP A 2 -9.82 17.83 -7.31
C ASP A 2 -11.16 17.84 -6.53
N ASP A 3 -12.21 18.42 -7.12
CA ASP A 3 -13.54 18.51 -6.52
C ASP A 3 -14.20 17.13 -6.27
N LYS A 4 -13.66 16.06 -6.87
CA LYS A 4 -14.12 14.67 -6.69
C LYS A 4 -13.29 13.92 -5.65
N GLY A 5 -12.31 14.57 -5.01
CA GLY A 5 -11.40 13.97 -4.06
C GLY A 5 -10.32 13.09 -4.68
N LEU A 6 -10.13 13.15 -6.00
CA LEU A 6 -9.05 12.47 -6.72
C LEU A 6 -7.76 13.31 -6.66
N ILE A 7 -6.64 12.68 -6.95
CA ILE A 7 -5.34 13.35 -6.96
C ILE A 7 -5.25 14.24 -8.21
N ASP A 8 -4.87 15.50 -8.03
CA ASP A 8 -4.50 16.35 -9.16
C ASP A 8 -3.11 15.93 -9.64
N LEU A 9 -3.08 15.22 -10.75
CA LEU A 9 -1.85 14.66 -11.32
C LEU A 9 -0.91 15.75 -11.84
N ALA A 10 -1.44 16.85 -12.39
CA ALA A 10 -0.61 17.95 -12.88
C ALA A 10 0.09 18.65 -11.71
N HIS A 11 -0.64 18.85 -10.61
CA HIS A 11 -0.05 19.36 -9.38
C HIS A 11 0.96 18.37 -8.79
N LEU A 12 0.64 17.08 -8.74
CA LEU A 12 1.57 16.03 -8.29
C LEU A 12 2.88 16.07 -9.09
N GLU A 13 2.81 16.12 -10.43
CA GLU A 13 3.96 16.21 -11.31
C GLU A 13 4.80 17.48 -11.08
N SER A 14 4.17 18.60 -10.73
CA SER A 14 4.86 19.86 -10.44
C SER A 14 5.70 19.83 -9.15
N LEU A 15 5.44 18.88 -8.25
CA LEU A 15 6.13 18.75 -6.96
C LEU A 15 7.37 17.85 -7.03
N PHE A 16 7.63 17.20 -8.17
CA PHE A 16 8.74 16.25 -8.26
C PHE A 16 10.11 16.93 -8.24
N ASP A 17 10.95 16.42 -7.34
CA ASP A 17 12.38 16.67 -7.26
C ASP A 17 13.15 15.36 -6.99
N SER A 18 14.45 15.46 -6.71
CA SER A 18 15.31 14.29 -6.45
C SER A 18 15.02 13.55 -5.14
N GLN A 19 14.16 14.08 -4.27
CA GLN A 19 13.84 13.51 -2.95
C GLN A 19 12.36 13.10 -2.82
N THR A 20 11.60 13.23 -3.89
CA THR A 20 10.17 12.98 -3.89
C THR A 20 9.87 11.48 -3.77
N SER A 21 8.89 11.15 -2.93
CA SER A 21 8.32 9.80 -2.80
C SER A 21 6.80 9.87 -2.86
N ILE A 22 6.17 8.80 -3.34
CA ILE A 22 4.70 8.74 -3.48
C ILE A 22 4.14 7.79 -2.43
N ILE A 23 3.17 8.28 -1.67
CA ILE A 23 2.31 7.48 -0.80
C ILE A 23 0.89 7.60 -1.33
N VAL A 24 0.25 6.47 -1.61
CA VAL A 24 -1.15 6.42 -2.02
C VAL A 24 -1.94 5.73 -0.93
N ASN A 25 -2.78 6.50 -0.24
CA ASN A 25 -3.71 5.98 0.75
C ASN A 25 -5.08 5.78 0.08
N ASN A 26 -5.44 4.52 -0.16
CA ASN A 26 -6.66 4.15 -0.89
C ASN A 26 -7.24 2.83 -0.33
N PRO A 27 -8.52 2.77 0.12
CA PRO A 27 -9.47 3.88 0.27
C PRO A 27 -8.94 5.04 1.12
N SER A 28 -9.25 6.27 0.71
CA SER A 28 -8.62 7.47 1.25
C SER A 28 -9.16 7.86 2.63
N ASN A 29 -8.26 8.26 3.52
CA ASN A 29 -8.50 8.90 4.80
C ASN A 29 -7.94 10.34 4.72
N PRO A 30 -8.72 11.40 4.98
CA PRO A 30 -10.04 11.43 5.64
C PRO A 30 -11.25 11.39 4.71
N THR A 31 -11.07 11.41 3.39
CA THR A 31 -12.17 11.70 2.44
C THR A 31 -13.12 10.52 2.24
N GLY A 32 -12.69 9.28 2.50
CA GLY A 32 -13.46 8.06 2.23
C GLY A 32 -13.54 7.70 0.74
N VAL A 33 -12.92 8.48 -0.15
CA VAL A 33 -12.97 8.26 -1.59
C VAL A 33 -12.17 7.01 -1.94
N VAL A 34 -12.77 6.14 -2.76
CA VAL A 34 -12.11 4.98 -3.36
C VAL A 34 -11.73 5.36 -4.78
N PHE A 35 -10.43 5.35 -5.07
CA PHE A 35 -9.95 5.72 -6.40
C PHE A 35 -10.36 4.69 -7.45
N PRO A 36 -10.93 5.13 -8.59
CA PRO A 36 -11.25 4.23 -9.68
C PRO A 36 -9.96 3.69 -10.29
N LYS A 37 -10.08 2.53 -10.94
CA LYS A 37 -8.94 1.81 -11.53
C LYS A 37 -8.13 2.71 -12.47
N GLU A 38 -8.81 3.46 -13.32
CA GLU A 38 -8.20 4.32 -14.33
C GLU A 38 -7.34 5.41 -13.67
N HIS A 39 -7.77 5.93 -12.53
CA HIS A 39 -7.00 6.94 -11.79
C HIS A 39 -5.77 6.34 -11.12
N LEU A 40 -5.88 5.12 -10.59
CA LEU A 40 -4.73 4.39 -10.04
C LEU A 40 -3.70 4.10 -11.14
N GLU A 41 -4.14 3.72 -12.34
CA GLU A 41 -3.26 3.52 -13.51
C GLU A 41 -2.53 4.82 -13.89
N GLN A 42 -3.21 5.96 -13.89
CA GLN A 42 -2.57 7.26 -14.13
C GLN A 42 -1.51 7.61 -13.07
N ILE A 43 -1.76 7.34 -11.79
CA ILE A 43 -0.75 7.53 -10.73
C ILE A 43 0.46 6.64 -10.97
N LEU A 44 0.24 5.39 -11.43
CA LEU A 44 1.31 4.46 -11.77
C LEU A 44 2.12 4.92 -12.98
N GLU A 45 1.49 5.53 -13.98
CA GLU A 45 2.18 6.15 -15.11
C GLU A 45 3.10 7.29 -14.66
N VAL A 46 2.63 8.16 -13.76
CA VAL A 46 3.45 9.23 -13.17
C VAL A 46 4.62 8.61 -12.40
N ALA A 47 4.38 7.64 -11.52
CA ALA A 47 5.44 6.98 -10.75
C ALA A 47 6.50 6.33 -11.67
N GLN A 48 6.06 5.69 -12.75
CA GLN A 48 6.94 5.10 -13.75
C GLN A 48 7.77 6.16 -14.49
N LYS A 49 7.14 7.26 -14.91
CA LYS A 49 7.80 8.38 -15.60
C LYS A 49 8.96 8.95 -14.78
N TYR A 50 8.74 9.13 -13.47
CA TYR A 50 9.74 9.68 -12.55
C TYR A 50 10.60 8.61 -11.86
N LYS A 51 10.38 7.32 -12.17
CA LYS A 51 11.11 6.17 -11.61
C LYS A 51 11.11 6.13 -10.09
N VAL A 52 9.99 6.49 -9.47
CA VAL A 52 9.82 6.46 -8.02
C VAL A 52 9.00 5.24 -7.59
N PRO A 53 9.36 4.58 -6.48
CA PRO A 53 8.54 3.54 -5.90
C PRO A 53 7.28 4.14 -5.25
N ILE A 54 6.25 3.32 -5.09
CA ILE A 54 5.01 3.72 -4.40
C ILE A 54 4.89 2.97 -3.07
N ILE A 55 4.47 3.68 -2.03
CA ILE A 55 3.92 3.08 -0.81
C ILE A 55 2.40 3.12 -0.91
N ALA A 56 1.76 1.96 -1.03
CA ALA A 56 0.31 1.84 -1.11
C ALA A 56 -0.24 1.54 0.29
N ASP A 57 -0.85 2.52 0.94
CA ASP A 57 -1.56 2.32 2.19
C ASP A 57 -2.99 1.86 1.90
N GLU A 58 -3.18 0.54 1.99
CA GLU A 58 -4.40 -0.18 1.62
C GLU A 58 -5.12 -0.73 2.86
N ILE A 59 -4.87 -0.16 4.04
CA ILE A 59 -5.43 -0.62 5.33
C ILE A 59 -6.97 -0.65 5.36
N TYR A 60 -7.61 0.16 4.52
CA TYR A 60 -9.07 0.25 4.37
C TYR A 60 -9.62 -0.58 3.20
N GLY A 61 -8.81 -1.41 2.52
CA GLY A 61 -9.19 -2.14 1.30
C GLY A 61 -10.44 -3.02 1.45
N ASP A 62 -10.69 -3.56 2.65
CA ASP A 62 -11.91 -4.34 2.95
C ASP A 62 -13.13 -3.48 3.34
N LEU A 63 -12.98 -2.17 3.48
CA LEU A 63 -13.99 -1.21 3.95
C LEU A 63 -14.46 -0.29 2.80
N VAL A 64 -15.00 -0.92 1.76
CA VAL A 64 -15.46 -0.23 0.54
C VAL A 64 -16.98 -0.23 0.50
N TYR A 65 -17.57 0.96 0.39
CA TYR A 65 -19.02 1.15 0.44
C TYR A 65 -19.47 2.08 -0.69
N GLY A 66 -20.74 1.94 -1.09
CA GLY A 66 -21.36 2.76 -2.14
C GLY A 66 -21.57 1.99 -3.44
N GLU A 67 -22.56 2.42 -4.21
CA GLU A 67 -22.89 1.82 -5.50
C GLU A 67 -21.76 2.09 -6.51
N GLY A 68 -21.24 1.04 -7.15
CA GLY A 68 -20.14 1.14 -8.12
C GLY A 68 -18.74 1.28 -7.51
N ALA A 69 -18.60 1.48 -6.20
CA ALA A 69 -17.29 1.56 -5.55
C ALA A 69 -16.60 0.19 -5.57
N ARG A 70 -15.40 0.14 -6.16
CA ARG A 70 -14.56 -1.05 -6.17
C ARG A 70 -13.13 -0.69 -5.82
N PHE A 71 -12.58 -1.43 -4.86
CA PHE A 71 -11.18 -1.34 -4.52
C PHE A 71 -10.36 -2.25 -5.42
N HIS A 72 -9.25 -1.70 -5.91
CA HIS A 72 -8.28 -2.39 -6.72
C HIS A 72 -6.91 -2.28 -6.02
N PRO A 73 -6.33 -3.39 -5.54
CA PRO A 73 -4.99 -3.35 -4.98
C PRO A 73 -4.03 -2.87 -6.06
N MET A 74 -3.34 -1.77 -5.78
CA MET A 74 -2.42 -1.13 -6.71
C MET A 74 -1.35 -2.08 -7.30
N PRO A 75 -0.75 -3.03 -6.56
CA PRO A 75 0.24 -3.96 -7.14
C PRO A 75 -0.34 -4.95 -8.16
N THR A 76 -1.67 -5.04 -8.31
CA THR A 76 -2.30 -5.83 -9.37
C THR A 76 -2.37 -5.08 -10.70
N LEU A 77 -2.26 -3.75 -10.66
CA LEU A 77 -2.42 -2.87 -11.82
C LEU A 77 -1.09 -2.55 -12.50
N SER A 78 0.05 -2.67 -11.81
CA SER A 78 1.37 -2.42 -12.41
C SER A 78 2.29 -3.64 -12.36
N PRO A 79 2.85 -4.06 -13.50
CA PRO A 79 3.93 -5.04 -13.53
C PRO A 79 5.31 -4.43 -13.30
N HIS A 80 5.48 -3.10 -13.40
CA HIS A 80 6.80 -2.47 -13.51
C HIS A 80 7.19 -1.57 -12.34
N VAL A 81 6.23 -0.85 -11.76
CA VAL A 81 6.50 0.06 -10.63
C VAL A 81 6.73 -0.77 -9.37
N PRO A 82 7.83 -0.57 -8.62
CA PRO A 82 8.00 -1.19 -7.32
C PRO A 82 6.99 -0.61 -6.31
N ILE A 83 6.27 -1.49 -5.62
CA ILE A 83 5.21 -1.09 -4.67
C ILE A 83 5.42 -1.77 -3.32
N ILE A 84 5.32 -1.00 -2.24
CA ILE A 84 5.24 -1.52 -0.88
C ILE A 84 3.79 -1.33 -0.42
N THR A 85 3.05 -2.41 -0.28
CA THR A 85 1.67 -2.37 0.22
C THR A 85 1.66 -2.48 1.75
N CYS A 86 0.96 -1.58 2.41
CA CYS A 86 0.73 -1.57 3.85
C CYS A 86 -0.68 -2.09 4.15
N GLU A 87 -0.77 -3.14 4.97
CA GLU A 87 -2.03 -3.74 5.39
C GLU A 87 -2.02 -4.12 6.87
N GLY A 88 -3.18 -4.51 7.40
CA GLY A 88 -3.30 -4.99 8.77
C GLY A 88 -4.71 -5.34 9.20
N ILE A 89 -4.83 -5.97 10.37
CA ILE A 89 -6.12 -6.46 10.88
C ILE A 89 -6.94 -5.38 11.57
N GLY A 90 -6.32 -4.25 11.92
CA GLY A 90 -6.92 -3.26 12.82
C GLY A 90 -8.24 -2.69 12.32
N LYS A 91 -8.37 -2.47 10.99
CA LYS A 91 -9.58 -1.94 10.36
C LYS A 91 -10.47 -3.06 9.84
N ARG A 92 -9.88 -4.02 9.13
CA ARG A 92 -10.56 -5.22 8.59
C ARG A 92 -11.38 -5.99 9.63
N TYR A 93 -10.84 -6.18 10.83
CA TYR A 93 -11.46 -6.96 11.90
C TYR A 93 -11.85 -6.13 13.13
N LEU A 94 -11.83 -4.80 13.03
CA LEU A 94 -12.18 -3.88 14.14
C LEU A 94 -11.40 -4.13 15.45
N VAL A 95 -10.13 -4.56 15.32
CA VAL A 95 -9.21 -4.84 16.45
C VAL A 95 -7.99 -3.93 16.45
N PRO A 96 -8.15 -2.59 16.44
CA PRO A 96 -7.01 -1.66 16.34
C PRO A 96 -6.00 -1.82 17.49
N GLY A 97 -6.46 -2.27 18.66
CA GLY A 97 -5.64 -2.49 19.85
C GLY A 97 -4.66 -3.67 19.76
N TRP A 98 -4.82 -4.56 18.76
CA TRP A 98 -3.92 -5.72 18.59
C TRP A 98 -2.59 -5.37 17.92
N ARG A 99 -2.48 -4.14 17.38
CA ARG A 99 -1.25 -3.58 16.83
C ARG A 99 -0.55 -4.48 15.79
N LEU A 100 -1.32 -5.20 14.98
CA LEU A 100 -0.79 -6.08 13.95
C LEU A 100 -1.08 -5.55 12.54
N GLY A 101 -0.01 -5.38 11.78
CA GLY A 101 0.00 -5.06 10.35
C GLY A 101 1.23 -5.67 9.69
N TRP A 102 1.28 -5.62 8.37
CA TRP A 102 2.37 -6.15 7.57
C TRP A 102 2.64 -5.28 6.35
N LEU A 103 3.83 -5.46 5.77
CA LEU A 103 4.25 -4.85 4.53
C LEU A 103 4.45 -5.94 3.48
N ILE A 104 3.88 -5.76 2.30
CA ILE A 104 4.09 -6.65 1.15
C ILE A 104 4.94 -5.89 0.13
N VAL A 105 6.12 -6.44 -0.19
CA VAL A 105 7.05 -5.84 -1.15
C VAL A 105 6.82 -6.46 -2.53
N HIS A 106 6.33 -5.67 -3.46
CA HIS A 106 6.12 -6.01 -4.86
C HIS A 106 7.24 -5.39 -5.71
N ASP A 107 8.27 -6.19 -5.99
CA ASP A 107 9.41 -5.78 -6.82
C ASP A 107 9.62 -6.81 -7.94
N ARG A 108 8.86 -6.62 -9.03
CA ARG A 108 8.83 -7.59 -10.14
C ARG A 108 9.92 -7.36 -11.18
N CYS A 109 10.55 -6.19 -11.20
CA CYS A 109 11.40 -5.74 -12.32
C CYS A 109 12.88 -5.57 -12.01
N GLY A 110 13.39 -5.97 -10.83
CA GLY A 110 14.83 -6.18 -10.70
C GLY A 110 15.52 -5.81 -9.39
N GLY A 111 14.83 -5.87 -8.25
CA GLY A 111 15.52 -5.84 -6.95
C GLY A 111 15.83 -4.44 -6.42
N ILE A 112 15.17 -3.39 -6.92
CA ILE A 112 15.28 -2.03 -6.36
C ILE A 112 14.99 -2.03 -4.85
N LEU A 113 13.99 -2.81 -4.43
CA LEU A 113 13.58 -2.93 -3.04
C LEU A 113 14.27 -4.10 -2.32
N SER A 114 15.03 -4.96 -3.01
CA SER A 114 15.70 -6.10 -2.37
C SER A 114 16.78 -5.67 -1.38
N GLU A 115 17.50 -4.58 -1.68
CA GLU A 115 18.51 -4.01 -0.78
C GLU A 115 17.88 -3.43 0.49
N ILE A 116 16.69 -2.82 0.35
CA ILE A 116 15.98 -2.15 1.44
C ILE A 116 15.21 -3.17 2.29
N LYS A 117 14.87 -4.35 1.74
CA LYS A 117 14.12 -5.41 2.43
C LYS A 117 14.75 -5.78 3.78
N LYS A 118 16.08 -5.89 3.85
CA LYS A 118 16.79 -6.19 5.11
C LYS A 118 16.59 -5.09 6.15
N GLY A 119 16.64 -3.82 5.73
CA GLY A 119 16.37 -2.68 6.60
C GLY A 119 14.93 -2.66 7.11
N ILE A 120 13.96 -2.95 6.23
CA ILE A 120 12.53 -3.04 6.61
C ILE A 120 12.33 -4.14 7.67
N VAL A 121 12.93 -5.32 7.49
CA VAL A 121 12.88 -6.43 8.46
C VAL A 121 13.51 -6.04 9.80
N ALA A 122 14.68 -5.39 9.77
CA ALA A 122 15.36 -5.00 11.00
C ALA A 122 14.56 -3.94 11.78
N LEU A 123 13.91 -3.02 11.08
CA LEU A 123 13.11 -1.96 11.70
C LEU A 123 11.77 -2.48 12.24
N SER A 124 11.13 -3.45 11.57
CA SER A 124 9.85 -4.02 12.02
C SER A 124 9.97 -4.76 13.36
N GLN A 125 11.11 -5.39 13.61
CA GLN A 125 11.40 -6.11 14.87
C GLN A 125 11.47 -5.20 16.11
N ASN A 126 11.65 -3.89 15.93
CA ASN A 126 11.68 -2.94 17.04
C ASN A 126 10.29 -2.48 17.48
N ILE A 127 9.23 -2.80 16.71
CA ILE A 127 7.90 -2.17 16.84
C ILE A 127 6.81 -3.18 17.25
N VAL A 128 7.02 -4.49 17.08
CA VAL A 128 6.00 -5.53 17.35
C VAL A 128 6.36 -6.33 18.60
N ALA A 129 5.40 -6.49 19.51
CA ALA A 129 5.53 -7.39 20.66
C ALA A 129 5.50 -8.86 20.18
N ASP A 130 6.51 -9.64 20.57
CA ASP A 130 6.82 -11.03 20.18
C ASP A 130 5.65 -12.05 20.30
N ILE A 131 4.61 -11.70 21.05
CA ILE A 131 3.54 -12.62 21.48
C ILE A 131 2.48 -12.88 20.38
N THR A 132 2.30 -11.96 19.42
CA THR A 132 1.23 -12.06 18.41
C THR A 132 1.60 -12.85 17.14
N GLN A 133 2.88 -13.08 16.86
CA GLN A 133 3.31 -13.71 15.61
C GLN A 133 2.98 -15.22 15.57
N GLY A 134 3.23 -15.97 16.66
CA GLY A 134 3.21 -17.44 16.61
C GLY A 134 1.83 -18.12 16.45
N LYS A 135 0.74 -17.52 16.99
CA LYS A 135 -0.60 -18.16 16.98
C LYS A 135 -1.48 -17.77 15.79
N LEU A 136 -1.30 -16.57 15.23
CA LEU A 136 -2.17 -16.05 14.18
C LEU A 136 -1.83 -16.62 12.79
N ILE A 137 -0.56 -16.97 12.55
CA ILE A 137 -0.04 -17.48 11.27
C ILE A 137 -0.78 -18.73 10.76
N LYS A 138 -1.31 -19.58 11.65
CA LYS A 138 -2.06 -20.78 11.22
C LYS A 138 -3.44 -20.46 10.64
N THR A 139 -4.04 -19.33 10.99
CA THR A 139 -5.38 -18.93 10.52
C THR A 139 -5.33 -18.25 9.14
N PHE A 140 -4.23 -17.58 8.80
CA PHE A 140 -4.10 -16.76 7.58
C PHE A 140 -3.42 -17.44 6.39
N ARG A 141 -3.11 -18.75 6.46
CA ARG A 141 -2.37 -19.52 5.42
C ARG A 141 -3.11 -19.74 4.08
N GLY A 142 -4.25 -19.09 3.85
CA GLY A 142 -5.03 -19.24 2.62
C GLY A 142 -4.56 -18.37 1.44
N HIS A 143 -3.66 -17.40 1.63
CA HIS A 143 -3.21 -16.50 0.56
C HIS A 143 -1.68 -16.55 0.41
N GLN A 144 -1.24 -16.92 -0.80
CA GLN A 144 0.16 -17.16 -1.14
C GLN A 144 1.00 -15.87 -1.05
N SER A 145 2.25 -16.02 -0.60
CA SER A 145 3.31 -14.99 -0.51
C SER A 145 3.13 -13.89 0.53
N CYS A 146 2.45 -14.17 1.64
CA CYS A 146 2.42 -13.28 2.79
C CYS A 146 3.74 -13.41 3.59
N PHE A 147 4.65 -12.45 3.44
CA PHE A 147 5.74 -12.27 4.39
C PHE A 147 5.23 -11.36 5.51
N LEU A 148 4.75 -11.97 6.60
CA LEU A 148 4.59 -11.25 7.86
C LEU A 148 5.99 -11.02 8.46
N LEU A 149 6.27 -9.75 8.76
CA LEU A 149 7.39 -9.33 9.59
C LEU A 149 6.99 -9.23 11.05
#